data_AF-A0A533VJV9-F1
#
_entry.id   AF-A0A533VJV9-F1
#
_cell.length_a   1.000
_cell.length_b   1.000
_cell.length_c   1.000
_cell.angle_alpha   90.00
_cell.angle_beta   90.00
_cell.angle_gamma   90.00
#
_symmetry.space_group_name_H-M   'P 1'
#
loop_
_entity.id
_entity.type
_entity.pdbx_description
1 polymer ?
#
loop_
_entity_poly.entity_id
_entity_poly.type
_entity_poly.pdbx_seq_one_letter_code
_entity_poly.pdbx_strand_id
1 'polypeptide(L)' 'MTPGIGLMKRRLPTEKEAMPVAISGIVQKYGVKAEEVKMLETKYDVDGGDWYVALGFNEKKAIVKMDSVQGTIIEIKEI' A
#
# COMPACT_ATOMS: atom_id res chain seq x y z
N MET A 1 12.58 19.31 -30.19
CA MET A 1 12.03 19.54 -28.83
C MET A 1 11.94 18.19 -28.16
N THR A 2 12.78 17.97 -27.16
CA THR A 2 12.79 16.77 -26.32
C THR A 2 11.46 16.72 -25.58
N PRO A 3 10.75 15.57 -25.50
CA PRO A 3 9.46 15.51 -24.83
C PRO A 3 9.66 15.98 -23.39
N GLY A 4 9.05 17.12 -23.04
CA GLY A 4 9.05 17.59 -21.66
C GLY A 4 8.44 16.49 -20.82
N ILE A 5 9.18 16.02 -19.82
CA ILE A 5 8.81 15.00 -18.82
C ILE A 5 7.35 15.24 -18.43
N GLY A 6 6.46 14.58 -19.16
CA GLY A 6 5.04 14.85 -19.11
C GLY A 6 4.56 14.26 -17.82
N LEU A 7 4.37 15.13 -16.82
CA LEU A 7 3.51 14.95 -15.66
C LEU A 7 3.28 13.46 -15.35
N MET A 8 4.32 12.77 -14.85
CA MET A 8 4.10 11.45 -14.27
C MET A 8 2.98 11.63 -13.27
N LYS A 9 1.82 11.00 -13.52
CA LYS A 9 0.75 10.90 -12.53
C LYS A 9 1.36 10.16 -11.36
N ARG A 10 1.92 10.92 -10.41
CA ARG A 10 2.73 10.39 -9.31
C ARG A 10 1.88 9.49 -8.43
N ARG A 11 0.58 9.76 -8.28
CA ARG A 11 -0.32 9.04 -7.37
C ARG A 11 -0.86 7.74 -7.97
N LEU A 12 -0.87 6.68 -7.17
CA LEU A 12 -1.56 5.42 -7.46
C LEU A 12 -3.05 5.73 -7.70
N PRO A 13 -3.53 5.66 -8.95
CA PRO A 13 -4.87 6.10 -9.31
C PRO A 13 -5.95 5.09 -8.85
N THR A 14 -5.55 3.85 -8.57
CA THR A 14 -6.49 2.77 -8.28
C THR A 14 -6.02 1.88 -7.13
N GLU A 15 -7.00 1.33 -6.42
CA GLU A 15 -6.79 0.28 -5.42
C GLU A 15 -5.95 -0.87 -5.97
N LYS A 16 -6.23 -1.33 -7.19
CA LYS A 16 -5.54 -2.45 -7.85
C LYS A 16 -4.03 -2.24 -7.99
N GLU A 17 -3.57 -1.01 -8.04
CA GLU A 17 -2.14 -0.68 -8.07
C GLU A 17 -1.56 -0.53 -6.65
N ALA A 18 -2.34 -0.04 -5.68
CA ALA A 18 -1.91 0.15 -4.30
C ALA A 18 -1.77 -1.18 -3.52
N MET A 19 -2.67 -2.14 -3.76
CA MET A 19 -2.68 -3.44 -3.11
C MET A 19 -1.36 -4.23 -3.24
N PRO A 20 -0.85 -4.51 -4.45
CA PRO A 20 0.36 -5.33 -4.61
C PRO A 20 1.59 -4.68 -3.97
N VAL A 21 1.68 -3.34 -3.99
CA VAL A 21 2.80 -2.62 -3.37
C VAL A 21 2.73 -2.72 -1.85
N ALA A 22 1.53 -2.59 -1.26
CA ALA A 22 1.33 -2.78 0.18
C ALA A 22 1.69 -4.21 0.62
N ILE A 23 1.24 -5.22 -0.12
CA ILE A 23 1.55 -6.64 0.17
C ILE A 23 3.06 -6.88 0.04
N SER A 24 3.70 -6.36 -1.01
CA SER A 24 5.16 -6.49 -1.20
C SER A 24 5.94 -5.91 -0.02
N GLY A 25 5.51 -4.76 0.51
CA GLY A 25 6.11 -4.15 1.70
C GLY A 25 6.02 -5.03 2.94
N ILE A 26 4.87 -5.69 3.17
CA ILE A 26 4.70 -6.64 4.29
C ILE A 26 5.57 -7.88 4.10
N VAL A 27 5.55 -8.48 2.91
CA VAL A 27 6.35 -9.68 2.57
C VAL A 27 7.84 -9.42 2.80
N GLN A 28 8.36 -8.31 2.28
CA GLN A 28 9.77 -7.96 2.43
C GLN A 28 10.16 -7.67 3.88
N LYS A 29 9.29 -6.99 4.64
CA LYS A 29 9.61 -6.56 6.00
C LYS A 29 9.47 -7.67 7.05
N TYR A 30 8.50 -8.56 6.88
CA TYR A 30 8.18 -9.61 7.86
C TYR A 30 8.54 -11.02 7.41
N GLY A 31 9.01 -11.19 6.16
CA GLY A 31 9.42 -12.51 5.65
C GLY A 31 8.26 -13.50 5.49
N VAL A 32 7.02 -13.00 5.44
CA VAL A 32 5.81 -13.80 5.23
C VAL A 32 5.56 -14.05 3.75
N LYS A 33 4.80 -15.09 3.40
CA LYS A 33 4.42 -15.31 2.00
C LYS A 33 3.30 -14.35 1.61
N ALA A 34 3.28 -13.91 0.35
CA ALA A 34 2.20 -13.07 -0.16
C ALA A 34 0.81 -13.72 0.02
N GLU A 35 0.74 -15.05 -0.06
CA GLU A 35 -0.46 -15.87 0.16
C GLU A 35 -0.98 -15.84 1.60
N GLU A 36 -0.09 -15.60 2.57
CA GLU A 36 -0.43 -15.49 4.00
C GLU A 36 -0.93 -14.08 4.35
N VAL A 37 -0.71 -13.10 3.48
CA VAL A 37 -1.14 -11.72 3.64
C VAL A 37 -2.55 -11.57 3.06
N LYS A 38 -3.53 -11.37 3.93
CA LYS A 38 -4.91 -11.12 3.56
C LYS A 38 -5.21 -9.63 3.52
N MET A 39 -5.92 -9.20 2.49
CA MET A 39 -6.54 -7.89 2.49
C MET A 39 -7.71 -7.86 3.46
N LEU A 40 -7.72 -6.87 4.36
CA LEU A 40 -8.84 -6.65 5.28
C LEU A 40 -9.71 -5.49 4.81
N GLU A 41 -9.10 -4.34 4.54
CA GLU A 41 -9.81 -3.11 4.19
C GLU A 41 -8.92 -2.17 3.36
N THR A 42 -9.54 -1.40 2.47
CA THR A 42 -8.87 -0.38 1.66
C THR A 42 -9.66 0.91 1.73
N LYS A 43 -8.97 2.04 1.91
CA LYS A 43 -9.58 3.37 1.97
C LYS A 43 -8.75 4.36 1.17
N TYR A 44 -9.42 5.12 0.31
CA TYR A 44 -8.81 6.26 -0.35
C TYR A 44 -9.13 7.53 0.43
N ASP A 45 -8.09 8.30 0.74
CA ASP A 45 -8.21 9.63 1.32
C ASP A 45 -8.32 10.64 0.18
N VAL A 46 -9.50 11.24 -0.01
CA VAL A 46 -9.77 12.18 -1.12
C VAL A 46 -9.06 13.50 -0.91
N ASP A 47 -8.84 13.91 0.35
CA ASP A 47 -8.19 15.17 0.71
C ASP A 47 -6.67 15.06 0.57
N GLY A 48 -6.09 13.95 1.05
CA GLY A 48 -4.65 13.66 0.94
C GLY A 48 -4.25 13.11 -0.43
N GLY A 49 -5.16 12.38 -1.09
CA GLY A 49 -4.94 11.54 -2.28
C GLY A 49 -3.98 10.38 -2.05
N ASP A 50 -4.02 9.82 -0.84
CA ASP A 50 -3.24 8.65 -0.42
C ASP A 50 -4.18 7.45 -0.23
N TRP A 51 -3.66 6.24 -0.43
CA TRP A 51 -4.38 5.01 -0.11
C TRP A 51 -3.96 4.49 1.26
N TYR A 52 -4.90 3.92 2.00
CA TYR A 52 -4.66 3.23 3.26
C TYR A 52 -5.14 1.79 3.09
N VAL A 53 -4.23 0.84 3.24
CA VAL A 53 -4.47 -0.58 3.01
C VAL A 53 -4.24 -1.32 4.32
N ALA A 54 -5.30 -1.91 4.87
CA ALA A 54 -5.23 -2.78 6.03
C ALA A 54 -4.99 -4.23 5.57
N LEU A 55 -3.90 -4.82 6.08
CA LEU A 55 -3.46 -6.17 5.77
C LEU A 55 -3.41 -7.01 7.05
N GLY A 56 -3.89 -8.24 6.97
CA GLY A 56 -3.83 -9.25 8.03
C GLY A 56 -2.82 -10.34 7.69
N PHE A 57 -1.90 -10.65 8.60
CA PHE A 57 -0.90 -11.73 8.46
C PHE A 57 -0.40 -12.14 9.84
N ASN A 58 -0.08 -13.43 10.06
CA ASN A 58 0.47 -13.95 11.33
C ASN A 58 -0.19 -13.35 12.59
N GLU A 59 -1.52 -13.38 12.67
CA GLU A 59 -2.31 -12.84 13.80
C GLU A 59 -2.04 -11.34 14.07
N LYS A 60 -1.62 -10.61 13.04
CA LYS A 60 -1.36 -9.17 13.08
C LYS A 60 -2.16 -8.47 12.00
N LYS A 61 -2.58 -7.25 12.32
CA LYS A 61 -3.14 -6.27 11.39
C LYS A 61 -2.14 -5.14 11.21
N ALA A 62 -1.74 -4.86 9.98
CA ALA A 62 -0.95 -3.68 9.63
C ALA A 62 -1.79 -2.73 8.78
N ILE A 63 -1.66 -1.43 9.03
CA ILE A 63 -2.19 -0.38 8.15
C ILE A 63 -1.02 0.23 7.39
N VAL A 64 -1.07 0.14 6.07
CA VAL A 64 -0.05 0.68 5.17
C VAL A 64 -0.62 1.90 4.48
N LYS A 65 -0.02 3.06 4.74
CA LYS A 65 -0.25 4.27 3.96
C LYS A 65 0.58 4.19 2.68
N MET A 66 -0.11 4.07 1.56
CA MET A 66 0.44 4.06 0.23
C MET A 66 0.48 5.49 -0.30
N ASP A 67 1.68 6.05 -0.36
CA ASP A 67 1.93 7.23 -1.16
C ASP A 67 2.05 6.83 -2.64
N SER A 68 2.23 7.85 -3.48
CA SER A 68 2.48 7.76 -4.92
C SER A 68 3.40 6.63 -5.41
N VAL A 69 4.40 6.22 -4.62
CA VAL A 69 5.44 5.28 -5.04
C VAL A 69 5.77 4.25 -3.94
N GLN A 70 5.55 4.58 -2.66
CA GLN A 70 6.00 3.80 -1.52
C GLN A 70 4.88 3.54 -0.50
N GLY A 71 4.94 2.37 0.13
CA GLY A 71 4.07 2.01 1.25
C GLY A 71 4.77 2.20 2.58
N THR A 72 4.20 3.02 3.45
CA THR A 72 4.65 3.23 4.83
C THR A 72 3.69 2.54 5.80
N ILE A 73 4.20 1.65 6.64
CA ILE A 73 3.38 1.07 7.72
C ILE A 73 3.19 2.12 8.81
N ILE A 74 1.95 2.57 8.99
CA ILE A 74 1.61 3.60 9.99
C ILE A 74 1.11 2.99 11.30
N GLU A 75 0.60 1.75 11.25
CA GLU A 75 0.06 1.07 12.42
C GLU A 75 0.27 -0.45 12.28
N ILE A 76 0.57 -1.12 13.40
CA ILE A 76 0.53 -2.57 13.51
C ILE A 76 -0.06 -2.96 14.86
N LYS A 77 -1.00 -3.91 14.85
CA LYS A 77 -1.68 -4.46 16.04
C LYS A 77 -1.74 -5.98 15.95
N GLU A 78 -1.72 -6.64 17.09
CA GLU A 78 -2.04 -8.07 17.20
C GLU A 78 -3.56 -8.24 17.24
N ILE A 79 -4.08 -9.32 16.65
CA ILE A 79 -5.51 -9.66 16.53
C ILE A 79 -5.82 -10.88 17.36
#